data_AF-L7FLA7-F1
#
_entry.id   AF-L7FLA7-F1
#
_cell.length_a   1.000
_cell.length_b   1.000
_cell.length_c   1.000
_cell.angle_alpha   90.00
_cell.angle_beta   90.00
_cell.angle_gamma   90.00
#
_symmetry.space_group_name_H-M   'P 1'
#
loop_
_entity.id
_entity.type
_entity.pdbx_description
1 polymer ?
#
loop_
_entity_poly.entity_id
_entity_poly.type
_entity_poly.pdbx_seq_one_letter_code
_entity_poly.pdbx_strand_id
1 'polypeptide(L)'
;MQQKEIEQTTTLFKMSCSNITFIPIGDDVIVNKTEVSFGEEIDVNSQQRELLCVGNTSKHNMKIQITTKSATIEKYEFDSNPKIIVLPSGEACEFEILLTLKCTTKFNENIILVSNSFTKRKDALKEIKIAATSKLTTRLDPNELQEDTILGEGSFGVVFKGTFRDNIVAIKKMKISGNEDTLNNAFEKEVEMLDKFRSEYIVHFYGAVFIPNKVCLVTEFAQFGSLQDLMKHKTSDEINIKHRVKMMLDGANGISYLHENGILHRDIKLDNLLVFSKNPNDKVNAKLTDFESARNVNMMMTNMTFTNGIGIPIYIWHPKC
;
A
#
# COMPACT_ATOMS: atom_id res chain seq x y z
N MET A 1 25.50 -1.97 31.98
CA MET A 1 25.97 -1.46 30.67
C MET A 1 24.83 -0.82 29.90
N GLN A 2 23.71 -1.52 29.63
CA GLN A 2 22.53 -0.93 28.94
C GLN A 2 21.97 0.38 29.53
N GLN A 3 21.92 0.52 30.86
CA GLN A 3 21.39 1.75 31.49
C GLN A 3 22.30 2.99 31.26
N LYS A 4 23.62 2.79 31.18
CA LYS A 4 24.59 3.86 30.88
C LYS A 4 24.61 4.26 29.40
N GLU A 5 24.22 3.37 28.49
CA GLU A 5 24.08 3.69 27.06
C GLU A 5 22.79 4.48 26.79
N ILE A 6 21.67 4.13 27.46
CA ILE A 6 20.40 4.88 27.35
C ILE A 6 20.55 6.31 27.90
N GLU A 7 21.31 6.49 28.98
CA GLU A 7 21.63 7.81 29.56
C GLU A 7 22.50 8.70 28.65
N GLN A 8 23.23 8.14 27.68
CA GLN A 8 24.07 8.91 26.75
C GLN A 8 23.33 9.41 25.50
N THR A 9 22.17 8.82 25.17
CA THR A 9 21.40 9.15 23.97
C THR A 9 20.03 9.78 24.27
N THR A 10 19.63 9.87 25.54
CA THR A 10 18.30 10.35 25.93
C THR A 10 18.35 11.73 26.59
N THR A 11 17.52 12.65 26.12
CA THR A 11 17.40 14.01 26.70
C THR A 11 16.56 13.98 27.98
N LEU A 12 17.22 13.78 29.12
CA LEU A 12 16.64 13.94 30.46
C LEU A 12 16.86 15.36 30.96
N PHE A 13 15.83 16.01 31.49
CA PHE A 13 15.92 17.39 31.97
C PHE A 13 15.04 17.66 33.18
N LYS A 14 15.45 18.64 34.00
CA LYS A 14 14.66 19.12 35.13
C LYS A 14 13.49 19.96 34.65
N MET A 15 12.28 19.60 35.06
CA MET A 15 11.07 20.31 34.65
C MET A 15 11.07 21.76 35.13
N SER A 16 11.65 22.06 36.30
CA SER A 16 11.75 23.43 36.84
C SER A 16 12.67 24.36 36.03
N CYS A 17 13.52 23.80 35.17
CA CYS A 17 14.45 24.55 34.33
C CYS A 17 13.99 24.61 32.85
N SER A 18 12.76 24.18 32.57
CA SER A 18 12.20 24.10 31.23
C SER A 18 11.09 25.14 31.02
N ASN A 19 10.92 25.58 29.77
CA ASN A 19 9.80 26.41 29.33
C ASN A 19 8.60 25.58 28.82
N ILE A 20 8.65 24.24 28.93
CA ILE A 20 7.60 23.34 28.47
C ILE A 20 6.41 23.41 29.43
N THR A 21 5.21 23.61 28.88
CA THR A 21 3.96 23.50 29.62
C THR A 21 3.53 22.04 29.66
N PHE A 22 3.31 21.52 30.85
CA PHE A 22 2.89 20.13 31.05
C PHE A 22 1.43 20.02 31.49
N ILE A 23 0.77 18.97 31.01
CA ILE A 23 -0.63 18.64 31.26
C ILE A 23 -0.66 17.34 32.08
N PRO A 24 -1.32 17.30 33.24
CA PRO A 24 -1.44 16.08 34.02
C PRO A 24 -2.38 15.08 33.35
N ILE A 25 -1.92 13.83 33.23
CA ILE A 25 -2.71 12.70 32.72
C ILE A 25 -3.03 11.68 33.83
N GLY A 26 -2.64 11.99 35.07
CA GLY A 26 -2.91 11.19 36.28
C GLY A 26 -1.75 10.26 36.65
N ASP A 27 -1.85 9.63 37.81
CA ASP A 27 -0.82 8.74 38.37
C ASP A 27 0.58 9.37 38.47
N ASP A 28 0.60 10.67 38.77
CA ASP A 28 1.82 11.48 38.90
C ASP A 28 2.61 11.64 37.58
N VAL A 29 1.98 11.31 36.44
CA VAL A 29 2.53 11.51 35.09
C VAL A 29 1.95 12.77 34.46
N ILE A 30 2.83 13.55 33.84
CA ILE A 30 2.48 14.75 33.08
C ILE A 30 3.10 14.67 31.67
N VAL A 31 2.47 15.30 30.68
CA VAL A 31 2.94 15.30 29.27
C VAL A 31 2.84 16.68 28.64
N ASN A 32 3.67 17.01 27.66
CA ASN A 32 3.57 18.29 26.94
C ASN A 32 2.35 18.37 26.00
N LYS A 33 1.85 17.23 25.51
CA LYS A 33 0.66 17.13 24.66
C LYS A 33 -0.10 15.83 24.90
N THR A 34 -1.43 15.89 24.83
CA THR A 34 -2.33 14.72 24.96
C THR A 34 -2.63 14.06 23.61
N GLU A 35 -2.17 14.68 22.52
CA GLU A 35 -2.28 14.18 21.15
C GLU A 35 -0.97 14.44 20.40
N VAL A 36 -0.44 13.40 19.76
CA VAL A 36 0.71 13.47 18.87
C VAL A 36 0.18 13.44 17.44
N SER A 37 0.11 14.60 16.80
CA SER A 37 -0.27 14.69 15.39
C SER A 37 0.98 14.78 14.53
N PHE A 38 1.08 13.91 13.53
CA PHE A 38 2.12 13.95 12.50
C PHE A 38 1.71 14.81 11.29
N GLY A 39 0.54 15.46 11.36
CA GLY A 39 0.00 16.30 10.29
C GLY A 39 -0.86 15.55 9.28
N GLU A 40 -1.22 16.31 8.24
CA GLU A 40 -1.97 15.83 7.08
C GLU A 40 -1.01 15.69 5.89
N GLU A 41 -1.35 14.79 4.96
CA GLU A 41 -0.56 14.55 3.75
C GLU A 41 0.88 14.11 4.01
N ILE A 42 1.11 13.17 4.95
CA ILE A 42 2.44 12.56 5.13
C ILE A 42 2.73 11.52 4.03
N ASP A 43 4.00 11.41 3.64
CA ASP A 43 4.42 10.46 2.60
C ASP A 43 4.31 9.00 3.09
N VAL A 44 3.69 8.15 2.26
CA VAL A 44 3.64 6.70 2.49
C VAL A 44 5.05 6.12 2.39
N ASN A 45 5.38 5.16 3.26
CA ASN A 45 6.70 4.55 3.44
C ASN A 45 7.82 5.52 3.88
N SER A 46 7.47 6.72 4.32
CA SER A 46 8.43 7.67 4.91
C SER A 46 8.27 7.71 6.43
N GLN A 47 9.38 7.54 7.15
CA GLN A 47 9.39 7.63 8.60
C GLN A 47 9.18 9.08 9.05
N GLN A 48 8.09 9.31 9.77
CA GLN A 48 7.79 10.57 10.42
C GLN A 48 8.28 10.54 11.87
N ARG A 49 8.66 11.72 12.40
CA ARG A 49 9.17 11.88 13.77
C ARG A 49 8.44 13.03 14.46
N GLU A 50 7.96 12.75 15.66
CA GLU A 50 7.38 13.74 16.56
C GLU A 50 7.96 13.58 17.97
N LEU A 51 7.98 14.66 18.75
CA LEU A 51 8.51 14.64 20.12
C LEU A 51 7.38 14.68 21.14
N LEU A 52 7.42 13.77 22.12
CA LEU A 52 6.54 13.74 23.28
C LEU A 52 7.39 13.84 24.56
N CYS A 53 7.17 14.87 25.37
CA CYS A 53 7.84 15.02 26.65
C CYS A 53 6.98 14.39 27.74
N VAL A 54 7.54 13.48 28.53
CA VAL A 54 6.87 12.84 29.67
C VAL A 54 7.61 13.18 30.95
N GLY A 55 6.89 13.69 31.94
CA GLY A 55 7.42 14.11 33.24
C GLY A 55 6.89 13.28 34.41
N ASN A 56 7.71 13.17 35.45
CA ASN A 56 7.39 12.49 36.71
C ASN A 56 7.24 13.51 37.85
N THR A 57 6.02 13.62 38.39
CA THR A 57 5.70 14.50 39.53
C THR A 57 5.64 13.77 40.87
N SER A 58 5.86 12.44 40.88
CA SER A 58 5.87 11.64 42.10
C SER A 58 7.13 11.90 42.92
N LYS A 59 7.13 11.48 44.18
CA LYS A 59 8.30 11.57 45.07
C LYS A 59 9.35 10.49 44.82
N HIS A 60 9.12 9.57 43.88
CA HIS A 60 9.96 8.40 43.64
C HIS A 60 10.33 8.30 42.15
N ASN A 61 11.34 7.49 41.85
CA ASN A 61 11.66 7.17 40.46
C ASN A 61 10.50 6.37 39.85
N MET A 62 10.20 6.64 38.59
CA MET A 62 9.10 6.01 37.86
C MET A 62 9.60 5.42 36.57
N LYS A 63 9.27 4.17 36.31
CA LYS A 63 9.55 3.53 35.02
C LYS A 63 8.44 3.90 34.04
N ILE A 64 8.81 4.55 32.94
CA ILE A 64 7.91 4.89 31.83
C ILE A 64 8.26 4.03 30.62
N GLN A 65 7.23 3.46 29.99
CA GLN A 65 7.32 2.71 28.75
C GLN A 65 6.20 3.15 27.81
N ILE A 66 6.50 3.34 26.53
CA ILE A 66 5.49 3.60 25.50
C ILE A 66 5.26 2.32 24.70
N THR A 67 4.00 1.94 24.54
CA THR A 67 3.59 0.80 23.73
C THR A 67 2.35 1.16 22.91
N THR A 68 2.08 0.38 21.87
CA THR A 68 0.82 0.43 21.13
C THR A 68 -0.05 -0.77 21.52
N LYS A 69 -1.38 -0.63 21.40
CA LYS A 69 -2.33 -1.75 21.62
C LYS A 69 -2.18 -2.85 20.56
N SER A 70 -1.78 -2.48 19.36
CA SER A 70 -1.75 -3.37 18.20
C SER A 70 -0.36 -3.98 18.05
N ALA A 71 -0.22 -5.28 18.29
CA ALA A 71 1.00 -6.06 18.00
C ALA A 71 1.01 -6.63 16.57
N THR A 72 -0.13 -6.54 15.86
CA THR A 72 -0.34 -7.04 14.50
C THR A 72 -0.64 -5.88 13.57
N ILE A 73 0.36 -5.03 13.36
CA ILE A 73 0.19 -3.86 12.52
C ILE A 73 0.90 -4.10 11.19
N GLU A 74 0.13 -4.46 10.18
CA GLU A 74 0.67 -4.56 8.83
C GLU A 74 0.64 -3.19 8.11
N LYS A 75 -0.22 -2.26 8.54
CA LYS A 75 -0.49 -0.99 7.85
C LYS A 75 0.41 0.19 8.23
N TYR A 76 1.09 0.10 9.36
CA TYR A 76 2.02 1.12 9.83
C TYR A 76 3.12 0.49 10.68
N GLU A 77 4.25 1.17 10.78
CA GLU A 77 5.27 0.86 11.77
C GLU A 77 5.27 1.98 12.81
N PHE A 78 5.32 1.57 14.07
CA PHE A 78 5.40 2.49 15.20
C PHE A 78 6.61 2.12 16.05
N ASP A 79 7.41 3.12 16.41
CA ASP A 79 8.46 2.96 17.40
C ASP A 79 8.56 4.20 18.29
N SER A 80 9.20 4.04 19.45
CA SER A 80 9.51 5.12 20.36
C SER A 80 10.96 5.03 20.85
N ASN A 81 11.66 6.15 20.89
CA ASN A 81 13.02 6.24 21.42
C ASN A 81 13.10 7.31 22.53
N PRO A 82 13.40 6.95 23.79
CA PRO A 82 13.66 5.59 24.27
C PRO A 82 12.38 4.75 24.33
N LYS A 83 12.50 3.41 24.20
CA LYS A 83 11.37 2.49 24.42
C LYS A 83 10.91 2.49 25.89
N ILE A 84 11.88 2.62 26.79
CA ILE A 84 11.69 2.47 28.22
C ILE A 84 12.75 3.29 28.96
N ILE A 85 12.33 3.98 30.01
CA ILE A 85 13.22 4.79 30.82
C ILE A 85 12.77 4.81 32.29
N VAL A 86 13.73 4.99 33.19
CA VAL A 86 13.45 5.29 34.60
C VAL A 86 13.62 6.80 34.79
N LEU A 87 12.52 7.49 35.04
CA LEU A 87 12.44 8.93 35.24
C LEU A 87 12.55 9.30 36.73
N PRO A 88 13.55 10.09 37.16
CA PRO A 88 13.62 10.61 38.51
C PRO A 88 12.48 11.58 38.86
N SER A 89 12.28 11.81 40.16
CA SER A 89 11.31 12.78 40.65
C SER A 89 11.65 14.20 40.18
N GLY A 90 10.69 14.91 39.59
CA GLY A 90 10.87 16.29 39.13
C GLY A 90 11.55 16.42 37.76
N GLU A 91 11.85 15.30 37.09
CA GLU A 91 12.47 15.27 35.77
C GLU A 91 11.50 14.82 34.68
N ALA A 92 11.84 15.17 33.45
CA ALA A 92 11.13 14.78 32.24
C ALA A 92 12.11 14.26 31.17
N CYS A 93 11.59 13.43 30.28
CA CYS A 93 12.31 12.84 29.17
C CYS A 93 11.59 13.17 27.86
N GLU A 94 12.36 13.45 26.82
CA GLU A 94 11.86 13.53 25.45
C GLU A 94 11.81 12.13 24.84
N PHE A 95 10.64 11.74 24.34
CA PHE A 95 10.44 10.54 23.54
C PHE A 95 10.29 10.95 22.07
N GLU A 96 11.12 10.40 21.22
CA GLU A 96 10.94 10.43 19.78
C GLU A 96 9.91 9.38 19.41
N ILE A 97 8.76 9.82 18.94
CA ILE A 97 7.69 8.97 18.41
C ILE A 97 7.89 8.86 16.91
N LEU A 98 8.12 7.65 16.43
CA LEU A 98 8.40 7.32 15.04
C LEU A 98 7.20 6.60 14.43
N LEU A 99 6.71 7.09 13.29
CA LEU A 99 5.55 6.52 12.59
C LEU A 99 5.84 6.42 11.09
N THR A 100 5.61 5.25 10.50
CA THR A 100 5.66 5.03 9.05
C THR A 100 4.35 4.43 8.59
N LEU A 101 3.55 5.13 7.78
CA LEU A 101 2.35 4.56 7.16
C LEU A 101 2.74 3.74 5.91
N LYS A 102 2.17 2.54 5.74
CA LYS A 102 2.49 1.63 4.61
C LYS A 102 1.51 1.71 3.44
N CYS A 103 0.37 2.35 3.64
CA CYS A 103 -0.67 2.53 2.63
C CYS A 103 -1.39 3.87 2.81
N THR A 104 -2.23 4.21 1.82
CA THR A 104 -3.11 5.36 1.86
C THR A 104 -4.15 5.17 2.95
N THR A 105 -4.04 5.88 4.08
CA THR A 105 -4.96 5.71 5.20
C THR A 105 -5.02 6.94 6.12
N LYS A 106 -6.09 7.01 6.91
CA LYS A 106 -6.22 7.92 8.05
C LYS A 106 -5.95 7.13 9.32
N PHE A 107 -4.81 7.43 9.95
CA PHE A 107 -4.37 6.79 11.17
C PHE A 107 -4.88 7.59 12.39
N ASN A 108 -5.65 6.92 13.25
CA ASN A 108 -6.11 7.48 14.51
C ASN A 108 -6.16 6.35 15.55
N GLU A 109 -5.15 6.29 16.40
CA GLU A 109 -5.01 5.27 17.44
C GLU A 109 -4.52 5.87 18.76
N ASN A 110 -4.54 5.08 19.83
CA ASN A 110 -4.01 5.47 21.14
C ASN A 110 -2.73 4.69 21.43
N ILE A 111 -1.65 5.40 21.77
CA ILE A 111 -0.50 4.79 22.45
C ILE A 111 -0.80 4.66 23.93
N ILE A 112 -0.28 3.60 24.52
CA ILE A 112 -0.32 3.35 25.94
C ILE A 112 1.02 3.76 26.55
N LEU A 113 0.94 4.72 27.46
CA LEU A 113 2.01 5.04 28.37
C LEU A 113 1.83 4.19 29.63
N VAL A 114 2.74 3.25 29.83
CA VAL A 114 2.82 2.40 31.01
C VAL A 114 3.73 3.06 32.02
N SER A 115 3.17 3.43 33.16
CA SER A 115 3.89 4.01 34.28
C SER A 115 3.88 3.05 35.47
N ASN A 116 5.08 2.73 35.97
CA ASN A 116 5.24 1.90 37.15
C ASN A 116 6.09 2.66 38.19
N SER A 117 5.46 2.96 39.33
CA SER A 117 6.18 3.41 40.51
C SER A 117 6.54 2.19 41.34
N PHE A 118 7.82 2.07 41.72
CA PHE A 118 8.33 0.96 42.56
C PHE A 118 7.59 0.80 43.91
N THR A 119 6.76 1.77 44.30
CA THR A 119 5.95 1.77 45.51
C THR A 119 4.50 1.33 45.30
N LYS A 120 3.96 1.40 44.08
CA LYS A 120 2.58 1.03 43.74
C LYS A 120 2.57 -0.39 43.16
N ARG A 121 1.66 -1.25 43.63
CA ARG A 121 1.58 -2.67 43.20
C ARG A 121 1.03 -2.90 41.78
N LYS A 122 0.51 -1.87 41.11
CA LYS A 122 -0.17 -2.00 39.80
C LYS A 122 0.33 -0.93 38.85
N ASP A 123 0.60 -1.33 37.60
CA ASP A 123 0.93 -0.42 36.52
C ASP A 123 -0.25 0.52 36.22
N ALA A 124 0.06 1.81 36.09
CA ALA A 124 -0.88 2.80 35.61
C ALA A 124 -0.73 2.94 34.09
N LEU A 125 -1.85 2.79 33.39
CA LEU A 125 -1.93 2.86 31.93
C LEU A 125 -2.61 4.17 31.54
N LYS A 126 -1.94 4.98 30.72
CA LYS A 126 -2.47 6.24 30.20
C LYS A 126 -2.51 6.21 28.69
N GLU A 127 -3.58 6.71 28.10
CA GLU A 127 -3.75 6.77 26.66
C GLU A 127 -3.38 8.16 26.14
N ILE A 128 -2.57 8.21 25.09
CA ILE A 128 -2.26 9.43 24.34
C ILE A 128 -2.67 9.18 22.91
N LYS A 129 -3.43 10.11 22.33
CA LYS A 129 -3.91 10.00 20.95
C LYS A 129 -2.76 10.19 19.98
N ILE A 130 -2.75 9.43 18.90
CA ILE A 130 -1.88 9.65 17.75
C ILE A 130 -2.73 9.75 16.50
N ALA A 131 -2.48 10.80 15.72
CA ALA A 131 -3.17 11.05 14.48
C ALA A 131 -2.17 11.30 13.34
N ALA A 132 -2.45 10.73 12.17
CA ALA A 132 -1.73 11.03 10.93
C ALA A 132 -2.64 10.77 9.73
N THR A 133 -2.52 11.56 8.68
CA THR A 133 -3.20 11.28 7.39
C THR A 133 -2.16 11.19 6.29
N SER A 134 -2.12 10.08 5.57
CA SER A 134 -1.19 9.94 4.45
C SER A 134 -1.64 10.75 3.23
N LYS A 135 -0.72 11.02 2.31
CA LYS A 135 -1.07 11.39 0.93
C LYS A 135 -1.88 10.27 0.26
N LEU A 136 -2.72 10.65 -0.69
CA LEU A 136 -3.38 9.70 -1.60
C LEU A 136 -2.35 9.17 -2.59
N THR A 137 -2.15 7.85 -2.60
CA THR A 137 -1.23 7.15 -3.50
C THR A 137 -1.89 5.92 -4.10
N THR A 138 -1.22 5.27 -5.04
CA THR A 138 -1.62 3.96 -5.56
C THR A 138 -1.40 2.81 -4.57
N ARG A 139 -0.85 3.06 -3.36
CA ARG A 139 -0.81 2.06 -2.27
C ARG A 139 -2.11 2.11 -1.50
N LEU A 140 -2.99 1.13 -1.72
CA LEU A 140 -4.35 1.12 -1.18
C LEU A 140 -4.40 0.50 0.24
N ASP A 141 -5.34 0.95 1.06
CA ASP A 141 -5.68 0.28 2.31
C ASP A 141 -6.55 -0.96 2.00
N PRO A 142 -6.13 -2.18 2.40
CA PRO A 142 -6.92 -3.38 2.16
C PRO A 142 -8.32 -3.34 2.77
N ASN A 143 -8.56 -2.55 3.81
CA ASN A 143 -9.89 -2.43 4.42
C ASN A 143 -10.87 -1.62 3.57
N GLU A 144 -10.39 -0.86 2.57
CA GLU A 144 -11.25 -0.16 1.60
C GLU A 144 -11.71 -1.09 0.46
N LEU A 145 -11.15 -2.31 0.38
CA LEU A 145 -11.48 -3.28 -0.64
C LEU A 145 -12.49 -4.29 -0.11
N GLN A 146 -13.60 -4.43 -0.82
CA GLN A 146 -14.59 -5.47 -0.57
C GLN A 146 -14.58 -6.47 -1.73
N GLU A 147 -14.38 -7.74 -1.41
CA GLU A 147 -14.43 -8.84 -2.38
C GLU A 147 -15.83 -9.44 -2.44
N ASP A 148 -16.32 -9.72 -3.66
CA ASP A 148 -17.66 -10.25 -3.88
C ASP A 148 -17.60 -11.67 -4.46
N THR A 149 -17.22 -11.80 -5.73
CA THR A 149 -17.30 -13.08 -6.48
C THR A 149 -16.02 -13.34 -7.27
N ILE A 150 -15.60 -14.60 -7.34
CA ILE A 150 -14.45 -14.99 -8.19
C ILE A 150 -14.83 -14.84 -9.66
N LEU A 151 -13.98 -14.14 -10.42
CA LEU A 151 -14.07 -13.98 -11.88
C LEU A 151 -13.24 -15.02 -12.62
N GLY A 152 -12.11 -15.42 -12.03
CA GLY A 152 -11.24 -16.43 -12.61
C GLY A 152 -10.04 -16.74 -11.74
N GLU A 153 -9.42 -17.89 -11.98
CA GLU A 153 -8.17 -18.31 -11.34
C GLU A 153 -7.14 -18.61 -12.43
N GLY A 154 -5.95 -18.05 -12.27
CA GLY A 154 -4.81 -18.27 -13.17
C GLY A 154 -3.59 -18.76 -12.42
N SER A 155 -2.48 -18.88 -13.17
CA SER A 155 -1.16 -19.20 -12.62
C SER A 155 -0.67 -18.18 -11.60
N PHE A 156 -1.04 -16.91 -11.79
CA PHE A 156 -0.50 -15.79 -11.00
C PHE A 156 -1.38 -15.41 -9.81
N GLY A 157 -2.62 -15.88 -9.75
CA GLY A 157 -3.56 -15.35 -8.78
C GLY A 157 -4.99 -15.78 -8.98
N VAL A 158 -5.84 -15.27 -8.10
CA VAL A 158 -7.30 -15.34 -8.20
C VAL A 158 -7.82 -13.93 -8.40
N VAL A 159 -8.65 -13.74 -9.42
CA VAL A 159 -9.29 -12.45 -9.72
C VAL A 159 -10.69 -12.47 -9.14
N PHE A 160 -10.99 -11.48 -8.31
CA PHE A 160 -12.30 -11.25 -7.72
C PHE A 160 -12.93 -10.03 -8.37
N LYS A 161 -14.25 -10.04 -8.52
CA LYS A 161 -15.05 -8.84 -8.59
C LYS A 161 -15.17 -8.28 -7.19
N GLY A 162 -15.12 -6.97 -7.06
CA GLY A 162 -15.29 -6.31 -5.77
C GLY A 162 -15.69 -4.86 -5.91
N THR A 163 -15.63 -4.15 -4.78
CA THR A 163 -15.93 -2.73 -4.68
C THR A 163 -14.77 -1.99 -4.01
N PHE A 164 -14.41 -0.82 -4.56
CA PHE A 164 -13.45 0.11 -3.98
C PHE A 164 -13.98 1.54 -4.13
N ARG A 165 -14.27 2.20 -3.00
CA ARG A 165 -14.82 3.58 -2.96
C ARG A 165 -15.98 3.77 -3.95
N ASP A 166 -17.00 2.92 -3.83
CA ASP A 166 -18.20 2.87 -4.68
C ASP A 166 -17.98 2.49 -6.16
N ASN A 167 -16.75 2.21 -6.57
CA ASN A 167 -16.45 1.72 -7.92
C ASN A 167 -16.43 0.19 -7.94
N ILE A 168 -17.05 -0.40 -8.96
CA ILE A 168 -16.92 -1.84 -9.23
C ILE A 168 -15.54 -2.11 -9.83
N VAL A 169 -14.78 -2.99 -9.21
CA VAL A 169 -13.38 -3.26 -9.53
C VAL A 169 -13.11 -4.74 -9.74
N ALA A 170 -12.01 -5.03 -10.45
CA ALA A 170 -11.37 -6.33 -10.46
C ALA A 170 -10.19 -6.31 -9.49
N ILE A 171 -10.17 -7.24 -8.53
CA ILE A 171 -9.16 -7.39 -7.49
C ILE A 171 -8.39 -8.68 -7.80
N LYS A 172 -7.19 -8.57 -8.35
CA LYS A 172 -6.30 -9.70 -8.63
C LYS A 172 -5.42 -9.95 -7.42
N LYS A 173 -5.75 -10.98 -6.62
CA LYS A 173 -4.92 -11.45 -5.52
C LYS A 173 -3.75 -12.25 -6.05
N MET A 174 -2.54 -11.86 -5.67
CA MET A 174 -1.32 -12.52 -6.13
C MET A 174 -1.07 -13.78 -5.31
N LYS A 175 -0.74 -14.89 -5.97
CA LYS A 175 -0.23 -16.10 -5.30
C LYS A 175 1.22 -15.84 -4.90
N ILE A 176 1.46 -15.63 -3.60
CA ILE A 176 2.83 -15.52 -3.08
C ILE A 176 3.41 -16.94 -3.06
N SER A 177 4.28 -17.26 -4.01
CA SER A 177 4.96 -18.56 -4.10
C SER A 177 6.43 -18.33 -4.43
N GLY A 178 7.30 -18.41 -3.42
CA GLY A 178 8.74 -18.14 -3.57
C GLY A 178 9.30 -17.23 -2.47
N ASN A 179 10.49 -16.69 -2.70
CA ASN A 179 11.14 -15.77 -1.76
C ASN A 179 10.45 -14.39 -1.80
N GLU A 180 9.90 -13.94 -0.67
CA GLU A 180 9.07 -12.74 -0.52
C GLU A 180 9.74 -11.49 -1.11
N ASP A 181 11.04 -11.30 -0.86
CA ASP A 181 11.78 -10.12 -1.34
C ASP A 181 11.84 -10.02 -2.87
N THR A 182 11.99 -11.15 -3.56
CA THR A 182 12.06 -11.16 -5.03
C THR A 182 10.71 -10.90 -5.68
N LEU A 183 9.63 -11.40 -5.07
CA LEU A 183 8.26 -11.21 -5.54
C LEU A 183 7.79 -9.77 -5.31
N ASN A 184 8.08 -9.22 -4.13
CA ASN A 184 7.73 -7.84 -3.78
C ASN A 184 8.38 -6.85 -4.77
N ASN A 185 9.66 -7.06 -5.12
CA ASN A 185 10.36 -6.22 -6.09
C ASN A 185 9.78 -6.31 -7.52
N ALA A 186 9.32 -7.48 -7.95
CA ALA A 186 8.70 -7.63 -9.27
C ALA A 186 7.33 -6.95 -9.31
N PHE A 187 6.54 -7.12 -8.25
CA PHE A 187 5.22 -6.52 -8.09
C PHE A 187 5.29 -4.99 -8.00
N GLU A 188 6.24 -4.45 -7.23
CA GLU A 188 6.45 -2.99 -7.15
C GLU A 188 6.77 -2.40 -8.52
N LYS A 189 7.62 -3.05 -9.32
CA LYS A 189 7.93 -2.60 -10.69
C LYS A 189 6.72 -2.65 -11.62
N GLU A 190 5.85 -3.66 -11.46
CA GLU A 190 4.61 -3.75 -12.23
C GLU A 190 3.67 -2.59 -11.87
N VAL A 191 3.47 -2.34 -10.57
CA VAL A 191 2.65 -1.23 -10.08
C VAL A 191 3.19 0.13 -10.54
N GLU A 192 4.51 0.35 -10.46
CA GLU A 192 5.15 1.57 -10.96
C GLU A 192 4.97 1.77 -12.47
N MET A 193 4.86 0.69 -13.23
CA MET A 193 4.57 0.77 -14.67
C MET A 193 3.11 1.15 -14.91
N LEU A 194 2.19 0.46 -14.24
CA LEU A 194 0.75 0.68 -14.36
C LEU A 194 0.33 2.08 -13.91
N ASP A 195 0.98 2.60 -12.86
CA ASP A 195 0.73 3.95 -12.37
C ASP A 195 1.12 5.03 -13.40
N LYS A 196 1.97 4.74 -14.37
CA LYS A 196 2.34 5.69 -15.44
C LYS A 196 1.35 5.70 -16.60
N PHE A 197 0.50 4.69 -16.72
CA PHE A 197 -0.44 4.60 -17.84
C PHE A 197 -1.61 5.57 -17.70
N ARG A 198 -1.81 6.36 -18.74
CA ARG A 198 -2.88 7.35 -18.90
C ARG A 198 -3.42 7.22 -20.33
N SER A 199 -4.25 6.21 -20.55
CA SER A 199 -4.88 5.92 -21.84
C SER A 199 -6.27 5.34 -21.65
N GLU A 200 -7.20 5.70 -22.52
CA GLU A 200 -8.56 5.15 -22.52
C GLU A 200 -8.63 3.71 -23.09
N TYR A 201 -7.57 3.27 -23.78
CA TYR A 201 -7.44 1.93 -24.38
C TYR A 201 -6.70 0.94 -23.48
N ILE A 202 -6.29 1.37 -22.29
CA ILE A 202 -5.70 0.52 -21.25
C ILE A 202 -6.65 0.50 -20.06
N VAL A 203 -6.79 -0.68 -19.46
CA VAL A 203 -7.57 -0.85 -18.23
C VAL A 203 -7.05 0.09 -17.15
N HIS A 204 -7.95 0.90 -16.61
CA HIS A 204 -7.67 1.84 -15.54
C HIS A 204 -7.19 1.11 -14.29
N PHE A 205 -6.04 1.53 -13.80
CA PHE A 205 -5.41 1.04 -12.59
C PHE A 205 -5.76 1.97 -11.43
N TYR A 206 -6.41 1.44 -10.39
CA TYR A 206 -6.74 2.19 -9.18
C TYR A 206 -5.58 2.19 -8.19
N GLY A 207 -4.87 1.08 -8.09
CA GLY A 207 -3.80 0.91 -7.12
C GLY A 207 -3.56 -0.55 -6.75
N ALA A 208 -2.72 -0.76 -5.77
CA ALA A 208 -2.31 -2.05 -5.28
C ALA A 208 -2.17 -2.05 -3.75
N VAL A 209 -2.41 -3.22 -3.15
CA VAL A 209 -2.13 -3.48 -1.74
C VAL A 209 -0.78 -4.17 -1.64
N PHE A 210 0.09 -3.66 -0.77
CA PHE A 210 1.43 -4.20 -0.51
C PHE A 210 1.55 -4.85 0.87
N ILE A 211 0.41 -5.00 1.55
CA ILE A 211 0.32 -5.59 2.87
C ILE A 211 0.59 -7.11 2.77
N PRO A 212 1.51 -7.68 3.59
CA PRO A 212 1.77 -9.11 3.62
C PRO A 212 0.48 -9.92 3.73
N ASN A 213 0.40 -11.05 3.01
CA ASN A 213 -0.79 -11.92 2.91
C ASN A 213 -2.05 -11.28 2.29
N LYS A 214 -2.02 -9.99 1.92
CA LYS A 214 -3.13 -9.26 1.28
C LYS A 214 -2.73 -8.60 -0.05
N VAL A 215 -1.59 -9.00 -0.61
CA VAL A 215 -1.05 -8.43 -1.84
C VAL A 215 -2.02 -8.62 -3.00
N CYS A 216 -2.47 -7.51 -3.58
CA CYS A 216 -3.39 -7.53 -4.72
C CYS A 216 -3.29 -6.29 -5.59
N LEU A 217 -3.71 -6.43 -6.84
CA LEU A 217 -3.81 -5.39 -7.84
C LEU A 217 -5.28 -5.04 -8.10
N VAL A 218 -5.61 -3.76 -8.17
CA VAL A 218 -6.99 -3.27 -8.32
C VAL A 218 -7.15 -2.46 -9.60
N THR A 219 -8.05 -2.91 -10.47
CA THR A 219 -8.34 -2.29 -11.78
C THR A 219 -9.84 -2.12 -12.01
N GLU A 220 -10.23 -1.34 -13.02
CA GLU A 220 -11.63 -1.26 -13.43
C GLU A 220 -12.17 -2.62 -13.90
N PHE A 221 -13.43 -2.89 -13.54
CA PHE A 221 -14.10 -4.13 -13.88
C PHE A 221 -14.69 -4.10 -15.31
N ALA A 222 -14.31 -5.08 -16.13
CA ALA A 222 -14.88 -5.28 -17.45
C ALA A 222 -16.13 -6.18 -17.40
N GLN A 223 -17.31 -5.57 -17.40
CA GLN A 223 -18.58 -6.30 -17.22
C GLN A 223 -18.92 -7.32 -18.32
N PHE A 224 -18.28 -7.24 -19.49
CA PHE A 224 -18.55 -8.15 -20.61
C PHE A 224 -17.45 -9.20 -20.81
N GLY A 225 -16.49 -9.31 -19.88
CA GLY A 225 -15.39 -10.27 -19.96
C GLY A 225 -14.38 -9.93 -21.04
N SER A 226 -13.60 -10.93 -21.45
CA SER A 226 -12.62 -10.80 -22.52
C SER A 226 -13.24 -10.94 -23.92
N LEU A 227 -12.52 -10.52 -24.95
CA LEU A 227 -12.90 -10.82 -26.33
C LEU A 227 -12.96 -12.32 -26.59
N GLN A 228 -12.12 -13.12 -25.93
CA GLN A 228 -12.15 -14.57 -26.05
C GLN A 228 -13.46 -15.16 -25.51
N ASP A 229 -13.96 -14.66 -24.38
CA ASP A 229 -15.25 -15.08 -23.82
C ASP A 229 -16.38 -14.70 -24.77
N LEU A 230 -16.31 -13.50 -25.33
CA LEU A 230 -17.29 -13.01 -26.29
C LEU A 230 -17.34 -13.88 -27.56
N MET A 231 -16.20 -14.45 -27.98
CA MET A 231 -16.13 -15.39 -29.11
C MET A 231 -16.65 -16.79 -28.78
N LYS A 232 -16.41 -17.30 -27.57
CA LYS A 232 -16.86 -18.63 -27.15
C LYS A 232 -18.39 -18.72 -26.96
N HIS A 233 -19.00 -17.62 -26.50
CA HIS A 233 -20.40 -17.60 -26.09
C HIS A 233 -21.40 -17.20 -27.20
N LYS A 234 -20.99 -17.00 -28.45
CA LYS A 234 -21.88 -16.54 -29.53
C LYS A 234 -21.78 -17.37 -30.81
N THR A 235 -22.94 -17.66 -31.39
CA THR A 235 -23.08 -17.93 -32.83
C THR A 235 -22.76 -16.63 -33.58
N SER A 236 -22.16 -16.72 -34.77
CA SER A 236 -21.58 -15.62 -35.56
C SER A 236 -22.47 -14.38 -35.78
N ASP A 237 -23.77 -14.45 -35.50
CA ASP A 237 -24.75 -13.45 -35.93
C ASP A 237 -25.01 -12.31 -34.93
N GLU A 238 -24.53 -12.43 -33.68
CA GLU A 238 -24.88 -11.44 -32.64
C GLU A 238 -23.92 -10.25 -32.48
N ILE A 239 -22.81 -10.20 -33.23
CA ILE A 239 -21.88 -9.06 -33.22
C ILE A 239 -21.53 -8.68 -34.65
N ASN A 240 -22.03 -7.50 -35.05
CA ASN A 240 -21.78 -6.90 -36.36
C ASN A 240 -20.27 -6.76 -36.62
N ILE A 241 -19.84 -7.05 -37.86
CA ILE A 241 -18.45 -6.89 -38.30
C ILE A 241 -17.87 -5.52 -37.94
N LYS A 242 -18.66 -4.45 -38.05
CA LYS A 242 -18.24 -3.08 -37.67
C LYS A 242 -17.79 -3.00 -36.22
N HIS A 243 -18.49 -3.69 -35.33
CA HIS A 243 -18.17 -3.69 -33.90
C HIS A 243 -16.92 -4.53 -33.60
N ARG A 244 -16.72 -5.64 -34.33
CA ARG A 244 -15.48 -6.44 -34.25
C ARG A 244 -14.27 -5.62 -34.67
N VAL A 245 -14.35 -4.96 -35.83
CA VAL A 245 -13.29 -4.07 -36.34
C VAL A 245 -12.99 -2.96 -35.34
N LYS A 246 -14.02 -2.38 -34.71
CA LYS A 246 -13.85 -1.37 -33.68
C LYS A 246 -13.09 -1.89 -32.46
N MET A 247 -13.47 -3.04 -31.90
CA MET A 247 -12.76 -3.62 -30.75
C MET A 247 -11.29 -3.95 -31.07
N MET A 248 -11.00 -4.39 -32.31
CA MET A 248 -9.62 -4.60 -32.76
C MET A 248 -8.85 -3.29 -32.91
N LEU A 249 -9.50 -2.23 -33.40
CA LEU A 249 -8.91 -0.90 -33.49
C LEU A 249 -8.58 -0.33 -32.11
N ASP A 250 -9.48 -0.50 -31.14
CA ASP A 250 -9.25 -0.09 -29.74
C ASP A 250 -8.02 -0.81 -29.16
N GLY A 251 -7.91 -2.13 -29.40
CA GLY A 251 -6.73 -2.90 -29.01
C GLY A 251 -5.45 -2.40 -29.69
N ALA A 252 -5.50 -2.10 -30.99
CA ALA A 252 -4.35 -1.55 -31.73
C ALA A 252 -3.93 -0.17 -31.20
N ASN A 253 -4.89 0.69 -30.85
CA ASN A 253 -4.61 1.98 -30.22
C ASN A 253 -3.95 1.82 -28.84
N GLY A 254 -4.40 0.84 -28.05
CA GLY A 254 -3.74 0.48 -26.79
C GLY A 254 -2.28 0.04 -26.99
N ILE A 255 -2.01 -0.78 -28.02
CA ILE A 255 -0.64 -1.20 -28.37
C ILE A 255 0.20 0.01 -28.81
N SER A 256 -0.34 0.88 -29.68
CA SER A 256 0.35 2.10 -30.12
C SER A 256 0.77 2.95 -28.94
N TYR A 257 -0.16 3.19 -28.00
CA TYR A 257 0.11 3.94 -26.78
C TYR A 257 1.25 3.32 -25.95
N LEU A 258 1.26 1.99 -25.78
CA LEU A 258 2.36 1.33 -25.05
C LEU A 258 3.70 1.53 -25.74
N HIS A 259 3.74 1.38 -27.06
CA HIS A 259 4.96 1.53 -27.84
C HIS A 259 5.49 2.97 -27.82
N GLU A 260 4.62 3.98 -27.89
CA GLU A 260 4.98 5.38 -27.73
C GLU A 260 5.60 5.68 -26.36
N ASN A 261 5.18 4.95 -25.33
CA ASN A 261 5.76 5.03 -23.97
C ASN A 261 6.95 4.08 -23.77
N GLY A 262 7.47 3.47 -24.85
CA GLY A 262 8.62 2.58 -24.82
C GLY A 262 8.37 1.28 -24.05
N ILE A 263 7.12 0.78 -24.07
CA ILE A 263 6.72 -0.44 -23.34
C ILE A 263 6.25 -1.50 -24.32
N LEU A 264 6.77 -2.72 -24.17
CA LEU A 264 6.32 -3.91 -24.89
C LEU A 264 5.45 -4.76 -23.98
N HIS A 265 4.22 -5.06 -24.41
CA HIS A 265 3.28 -5.89 -23.64
C HIS A 265 3.71 -7.36 -23.56
N ARG A 266 4.21 -7.91 -24.68
CA ARG A 266 4.71 -9.30 -24.85
C ARG A 266 3.69 -10.45 -24.68
N ASP A 267 2.47 -10.17 -24.24
CA ASP A 267 1.38 -11.16 -24.15
C ASP A 267 0.06 -10.64 -24.75
N ILE A 268 0.09 -10.24 -26.03
CA ILE A 268 -1.11 -9.77 -26.73
C ILE A 268 -1.92 -10.99 -27.21
N LYS A 269 -3.09 -11.18 -26.62
CA LYS A 269 -4.06 -12.23 -26.95
C LYS A 269 -5.49 -11.76 -26.67
N LEU A 270 -6.48 -12.49 -27.18
CA LEU A 270 -7.89 -12.14 -27.01
C LEU A 270 -8.37 -12.20 -25.55
N ASP A 271 -7.74 -13.02 -24.71
CA ASP A 271 -8.01 -13.06 -23.27
C ASP A 271 -7.59 -11.76 -22.56
N ASN A 272 -6.61 -11.04 -23.12
CA ASN A 272 -6.04 -9.80 -22.56
C ASN A 272 -6.65 -8.52 -23.17
N LEU A 273 -7.71 -8.67 -23.98
CA LEU A 273 -8.54 -7.56 -24.46
C LEU A 273 -9.92 -7.65 -23.80
N LEU A 274 -10.16 -6.78 -22.83
CA LEU A 274 -11.38 -6.75 -22.04
C LEU A 274 -12.43 -5.84 -22.67
N VAL A 275 -13.68 -6.27 -22.66
CA VAL A 275 -14.80 -5.57 -23.29
C VAL A 275 -15.57 -4.76 -22.23
N PHE A 276 -15.62 -3.45 -22.44
CA PHE A 276 -16.28 -2.49 -21.56
C PHE A 276 -17.62 -2.00 -22.10
N SER A 277 -17.79 -1.98 -23.43
CA SER A 277 -19.05 -1.60 -24.06
C SER A 277 -19.42 -2.51 -25.22
N LYS A 278 -20.73 -2.84 -25.30
CA LYS A 278 -21.33 -3.49 -26.46
C LYS A 278 -21.97 -2.52 -27.45
N ASN A 279 -22.00 -1.22 -27.14
CA ASN A 279 -22.53 -0.20 -28.04
C ASN A 279 -21.42 0.28 -28.99
N PRO A 280 -21.52 0.06 -30.31
CA PRO A 280 -20.49 0.46 -31.26
C PRO A 280 -20.30 1.98 -31.37
N ASN A 281 -21.25 2.78 -30.86
CA ASN A 281 -21.15 4.24 -30.86
C ASN A 281 -20.37 4.81 -29.67
N ASP A 282 -20.10 4.01 -28.64
CA ASP A 282 -19.30 4.45 -27.50
C ASP A 282 -17.85 4.68 -27.92
N LYS A 283 -17.15 5.60 -27.27
CA LYS A 283 -15.79 6.00 -27.69
C LYS A 283 -14.80 4.83 -27.67
N VAL A 284 -14.87 3.99 -26.64
CA VAL A 284 -14.03 2.81 -26.44
C VAL A 284 -14.92 1.62 -26.11
N ASN A 285 -14.71 0.51 -26.80
CA ASN A 285 -15.40 -0.76 -26.56
C ASN A 285 -14.50 -1.79 -25.87
N ALA A 286 -13.21 -1.80 -26.15
CA ALA A 286 -12.25 -2.74 -25.57
C ALA A 286 -11.00 -2.05 -25.03
N LYS A 287 -10.39 -2.63 -23.99
CA LYS A 287 -9.15 -2.14 -23.38
C LYS A 287 -8.16 -3.27 -23.13
N LEU A 288 -6.87 -2.98 -23.23
CA LEU A 288 -5.80 -3.93 -22.91
C LEU A 288 -5.60 -4.08 -21.40
N THR A 289 -5.33 -5.31 -20.98
CA THR A 289 -5.03 -5.69 -19.60
C THR A 289 -3.85 -6.67 -19.55
N ASP A 290 -3.44 -7.05 -18.33
CA ASP A 290 -2.46 -8.09 -18.04
C ASP A 290 -1.02 -7.75 -18.46
N PHE A 291 -0.43 -6.81 -17.72
CA PHE A 291 0.89 -6.25 -17.97
C PHE A 291 2.03 -6.97 -17.24
N GLU A 292 1.78 -8.17 -16.69
CA GLU A 292 2.78 -8.96 -15.94
C GLU A 292 4.00 -9.29 -16.80
N SER A 293 3.78 -9.51 -18.10
CA SER A 293 4.84 -9.75 -19.07
C SER A 293 5.43 -8.45 -19.65
N ALA A 294 4.92 -7.28 -19.31
CA ALA A 294 5.33 -6.04 -19.94
C ALA A 294 6.76 -5.63 -19.53
N ARG A 295 7.47 -4.95 -20.45
CA ARG A 295 8.86 -4.49 -20.24
C ARG A 295 9.12 -3.15 -20.90
N ASN A 296 9.95 -2.34 -20.25
CA ASN A 296 10.47 -1.11 -20.83
C ASN A 296 11.62 -1.41 -21.82
N VAL A 297 11.49 -0.93 -23.05
CA VAL A 297 12.44 -1.13 -24.15
C VAL A 297 13.81 -0.51 -23.86
N ASN A 298 13.84 0.64 -23.19
CA ASN A 298 15.10 1.33 -22.89
C ASN A 298 15.93 0.52 -21.88
N MET A 299 15.28 -0.17 -20.93
CA MET A 299 15.98 -1.08 -20.02
C MET A 299 16.49 -2.36 -20.71
N MET A 300 15.82 -2.81 -21.78
CA MET A 300 16.26 -3.97 -22.56
C MET A 300 17.51 -3.68 -23.39
N MET A 301 17.67 -2.45 -23.90
CA MET A 301 18.89 -2.06 -24.63
C MET A 301 20.12 -2.01 -23.72
N THR A 302 19.95 -1.67 -22.44
CA THR A 302 21.05 -1.62 -21.45
C THR A 302 21.36 -2.98 -20.80
N ASN A 303 20.36 -3.85 -20.65
CA ASN A 303 20.51 -5.19 -20.06
C ASN A 303 19.85 -6.24 -20.96
N MET A 304 20.57 -6.72 -21.98
CA MET A 304 20.12 -7.80 -22.87
C MET A 304 20.03 -9.14 -22.12
N THR A 305 18.96 -9.32 -21.34
CA THR A 305 18.56 -10.61 -20.76
C THR A 305 17.34 -11.10 -21.51
N PHE A 306 17.57 -11.96 -22.51
CA PHE A 306 16.50 -12.70 -23.17
C PHE A 306 15.90 -13.67 -22.15
N THR A 307 14.64 -13.47 -21.79
CA THR A 307 13.88 -14.42 -20.98
C THR A 307 13.36 -15.53 -21.88
N ASN A 308 13.77 -16.78 -21.66
CA ASN A 308 13.27 -17.91 -22.43
C ASN A 308 11.75 -18.07 -22.25
N GLY A 309 10.99 -18.02 -23.35
CA GLY A 309 9.62 -18.53 -23.44
C GLY A 309 8.53 -17.71 -22.73
N ILE A 310 8.48 -16.39 -22.93
CA ILE A 310 7.36 -15.55 -22.46
C ILE A 310 6.36 -15.32 -23.60
N GLY A 311 5.10 -15.66 -23.36
CA GLY A 311 3.99 -15.58 -24.33
C GLY A 311 3.41 -16.96 -24.66
N ILE A 312 2.19 -16.99 -25.18
CA ILE A 312 1.55 -18.26 -25.60
C ILE A 312 2.08 -18.64 -27.00
N PRO A 313 2.66 -19.84 -27.20
CA PRO A 313 3.38 -20.21 -28.43
C PRO A 313 2.63 -19.97 -29.75
N ILE A 314 1.31 -20.10 -29.75
CA ILE A 314 0.48 -19.90 -30.96
C ILE A 314 0.44 -18.43 -31.43
N TYR A 315 0.69 -17.48 -30.53
CA TYR A 315 0.66 -16.04 -30.81
C TYR A 315 2.06 -15.43 -30.99
N ILE A 316 3.14 -16.24 -30.88
CA ILE A 316 4.52 -15.78 -31.09
C ILE A 316 4.88 -16.01 -32.57
N TRP A 317 4.92 -14.91 -33.34
CA TRP A 317 5.12 -15.00 -34.80
C TRP A 317 6.59 -14.88 -35.25
N HIS A 318 7.48 -14.35 -34.41
CA HIS A 318 8.86 -14.04 -34.81
C HIS A 318 9.88 -15.03 -34.21
N PRO A 319 10.80 -15.63 -35.01
CA PRO A 319 11.76 -16.65 -34.53
C PRO A 319 12.77 -16.19 -33.48
N LYS A 320 12.88 -14.87 -33.25
CA LYS A 320 13.76 -14.26 -32.24
C LYS A 320 13.03 -13.87 -30.95
N CYS A 321 11.75 -14.21 -30.81
CA CYS A 321 10.90 -13.92 -29.66
C CYS A 321 10.68 -15.18 -28.81
#